data_AF-H6UVT3-F1
#
_entry.id   AF-H6UVT3-F1
#
_cell.length_a   1.000
_cell.length_b   1.000
_cell.length_c   1.000
_cell.angle_alpha   90.00
_cell.angle_beta   90.00
_cell.angle_gamma   90.00
#
_symmetry.space_group_name_H-M   'P 1'
#
loop_
_entity.id
_entity.type
_entity.pdbx_description
1 polymer ?
#
loop_
_entity_poly.entity_id
_entity_poly.type
_entity_poly.pdbx_seq_one_letter_code
_entity_poly.pdbx_strand_id
1 'polypeptide(L)'
;TGTMLLERLDEATPLSSLTDDDTALRILAGLLARLVAVPAPDGVRRLSDIAAAMLDQVPHALPALRDPADRRLLRICASAVAELVGEAGDRLLHWDLHYDNVLAGQREPWLAIDPEPLAGDPGFDLWPALDSRWDAVTATGDEARAVLRRFDVLTETVGLDRQRAGGWTLGRILQNTL
;
A
#
# COMPACT_ATOMS: atom_id res chain seq x y z
N THR A 1 10.60 24.84 9.45
CA THR A 1 10.95 24.76 8.01
C THR A 1 11.60 23.40 7.77
N GLY A 2 11.00 22.56 6.94
CA GLY A 2 11.50 21.21 6.64
C GLY A 2 12.03 21.14 5.21
N THR A 3 13.14 21.81 4.93
CA THR A 3 13.79 21.73 3.61
C THR A 3 14.89 20.67 3.66
N MET A 4 14.90 19.79 2.67
CA MET A 4 15.91 18.75 2.51
C MET A 4 16.70 18.98 1.23
N LEU A 5 17.99 18.67 1.25
CA LEU A 5 18.82 18.55 0.06
C LEU A 5 18.99 17.07 -0.24
N LEU A 6 18.41 16.61 -1.34
CA LEU A 6 18.44 15.22 -1.78
C LEU A 6 19.21 15.09 -3.10
N GLU A 7 19.61 13.86 -3.42
CA GLU A 7 20.13 13.58 -4.77
C GLU A 7 19.04 13.84 -5.83
N ARG A 8 19.44 14.33 -7.00
CA ARG A 8 18.50 14.56 -8.10
C ARG A 8 18.26 13.26 -8.85
N LEU A 9 17.00 12.83 -8.91
CA LEU A 9 16.53 11.72 -9.74
C LEU A 9 16.00 12.22 -11.08
N ASP A 10 15.73 11.29 -12.00
CA ASP A 10 15.13 11.62 -13.30
C ASP A 10 13.61 11.66 -13.20
N GLU A 11 13.05 12.86 -13.01
CA GLU A 11 11.61 13.10 -12.93
C GLU A 11 10.86 12.78 -14.24
N ALA A 12 11.57 12.72 -15.39
CA ALA A 12 10.96 12.38 -16.67
C ALA A 12 10.78 10.87 -16.86
N THR A 13 11.35 10.06 -15.97
CA THR A 13 11.29 8.59 -16.04
C THR A 13 10.76 8.01 -14.71
N PRO A 14 9.48 8.24 -14.37
CA PRO A 14 8.82 7.51 -13.30
C PRO A 14 8.58 6.06 -13.71
N LEU A 15 8.43 5.16 -12.74
CA LEU A 15 8.16 3.74 -13.03
C LEU A 15 6.85 3.56 -13.79
N SER A 16 5.91 4.50 -13.63
CA SER A 16 4.63 4.54 -14.35
C SER A 16 4.79 4.76 -15.86
N SER A 17 5.94 5.26 -16.33
CA SER A 17 6.23 5.43 -17.75
C SER A 17 6.62 4.12 -18.43
N LEU A 18 6.92 3.04 -17.68
CA LEU A 18 7.19 1.73 -18.25
C LEU A 18 5.91 1.13 -18.82
N THR A 19 5.94 0.72 -20.09
CA THR A 19 4.78 0.13 -20.77
C THR A 19 4.46 -1.27 -20.27
N ASP A 20 5.49 -2.06 -19.93
CA ASP A 20 5.37 -3.41 -19.36
C ASP A 20 5.05 -3.36 -17.86
N ASP A 21 3.79 -3.62 -17.51
CA ASP A 21 3.29 -3.59 -16.14
C ASP A 21 3.90 -4.69 -15.26
N ASP A 22 4.17 -5.88 -15.81
CA ASP A 22 4.75 -6.99 -15.03
C ASP A 22 6.18 -6.65 -14.60
N THR A 23 6.95 -5.99 -15.48
CA THR A 23 8.28 -5.48 -15.15
C THR A 23 8.20 -4.37 -14.10
N ALA A 24 7.32 -3.38 -14.28
CA ALA A 24 7.13 -2.29 -13.32
C ALA A 24 6.75 -2.84 -11.92
N LEU A 25 5.77 -3.76 -11.86
CA LEU A 25 5.32 -4.36 -10.62
C LEU A 25 6.44 -5.10 -9.89
N ARG A 26 7.26 -5.89 -10.60
CA ARG A 26 8.38 -6.63 -9.99
C ARG A 26 9.45 -5.68 -9.44
N ILE A 27 9.71 -4.57 -10.12
CA ILE A 27 10.63 -3.54 -9.63
C ILE A 27 10.11 -2.94 -8.33
N LEU A 28 8.84 -2.50 -8.31
CA LEU A 28 8.22 -1.95 -7.11
C LEU A 28 8.21 -2.97 -5.97
N ALA A 29 7.80 -4.22 -6.25
CA ALA A 29 7.76 -5.28 -5.25
C ALA A 29 9.14 -5.56 -4.63
N GLY A 30 10.21 -5.49 -5.43
CA GLY A 30 11.59 -5.59 -4.94
C GLY A 30 12.01 -4.42 -4.05
N LEU A 31 11.57 -3.20 -4.35
CA LEU A 31 11.79 -2.03 -3.48
C LEU A 31 11.02 -2.18 -2.17
N LEU A 32 9.76 -2.59 -2.23
CA LEU A 32 8.93 -2.83 -1.05
C LEU A 32 9.56 -3.90 -0.14
N ALA A 33 10.00 -5.03 -0.72
CA ALA A 33 10.66 -6.11 0.03
C ALA A 33 11.91 -5.62 0.79
N ARG A 34 12.68 -4.69 0.21
CA ARG A 34 13.84 -4.08 0.89
C ARG A 34 13.45 -3.15 2.03
N LEU A 35 12.40 -2.35 1.85
CA LEU A 35 11.91 -1.44 2.89
C LEU A 35 11.42 -2.21 4.11
N VAL A 36 10.59 -3.24 3.89
CA VAL A 36 9.96 -3.99 4.98
C VAL A 36 10.87 -5.06 5.61
N ALA A 37 12.08 -5.26 5.08
CA ALA A 37 13.07 -6.17 5.64
C ALA A 37 13.63 -5.69 7.00
N VAL A 38 13.43 -4.41 7.34
CA VAL A 38 13.90 -3.81 8.59
C VAL A 38 12.72 -3.35 9.46
N PRO A 39 12.86 -3.36 10.79
CA PRO A 39 11.89 -2.69 11.67
C PRO A 39 11.92 -1.18 11.42
N ALA A 40 10.79 -0.51 11.65
CA ALA A 40 10.72 0.93 11.65
C ALA A 40 11.55 1.52 12.81
N PRO A 41 12.24 2.65 12.59
CA PRO A 41 12.95 3.35 13.66
C PRO A 41 12.03 3.78 14.81
N ASP A 42 12.61 3.95 16.00
CA ASP A 42 11.90 4.49 17.15
C ASP A 42 11.29 5.87 16.84
N GLY A 43 10.08 6.10 17.33
CA GLY A 43 9.35 7.37 17.15
C GLY A 43 8.57 7.48 15.84
N VAL A 44 8.66 6.51 14.93
CA VAL A 44 7.75 6.41 13.79
C VAL A 44 6.34 6.02 14.28
N ARG A 45 5.31 6.68 13.74
CA ARG A 45 3.90 6.39 14.02
C ARG A 45 3.57 4.91 13.75
N ARG A 46 2.62 4.34 14.50
CA ARG A 46 2.33 2.90 14.44
C ARG A 46 1.01 2.61 13.74
N LEU A 47 0.98 1.53 12.95
CA LEU A 47 -0.23 1.04 12.30
C LEU A 47 -1.30 0.66 13.32
N SER A 48 -0.90 0.14 14.50
CA SER A 48 -1.83 -0.18 15.59
C SER A 48 -2.69 1.02 15.99
N ASP A 49 -2.08 2.19 16.09
CA ASP A 49 -2.74 3.40 16.58
C ASP A 49 -3.70 3.95 15.52
N ILE A 50 -3.27 3.91 14.26
CA ILE A 50 -4.11 4.31 13.13
C ILE A 50 -5.27 3.33 12.96
N ALA A 51 -5.02 2.02 13.02
CA ALA A 51 -6.04 0.99 12.91
C ALA A 51 -7.09 1.10 14.03
N ALA A 52 -6.67 1.33 15.27
CA ALA A 52 -7.59 1.60 16.37
C ALA A 52 -8.46 2.84 16.09
N ALA A 53 -7.84 3.95 15.66
CA ALA A 53 -8.57 5.17 15.32
C ALA A 53 -9.57 4.97 14.16
N MET A 54 -9.21 4.20 13.13
CA MET A 54 -10.12 3.86 12.04
C MET A 54 -11.35 3.09 12.56
N LEU A 55 -11.15 2.10 13.44
CA LEU A 55 -12.26 1.33 14.03
C LEU A 55 -13.20 2.21 14.86
N ASP A 56 -12.66 3.18 15.60
CA ASP A 56 -13.47 4.14 16.38
C ASP A 56 -14.31 5.08 15.48
N GLN A 57 -13.85 5.35 14.26
CA GLN A 57 -14.56 6.19 13.29
C GLN A 57 -15.70 5.44 12.56
N VAL A 58 -15.62 4.13 12.41
CA VAL A 58 -16.60 3.32 11.64
C VAL A 58 -18.07 3.54 12.08
N PRO A 59 -18.43 3.56 13.38
CA PRO A 59 -19.81 3.82 13.81
C PRO A 59 -20.34 5.19 13.37
N HIS A 60 -19.46 6.18 13.20
CA HIS A 60 -19.81 7.53 12.78
C HIS A 60 -19.91 7.65 11.25
N ALA A 61 -19.07 6.91 10.50
CA ALA A 61 -19.07 6.92 9.04
C ALA A 61 -20.24 6.11 8.43
N LEU A 62 -20.61 4.98 9.06
CA LEU A 62 -21.65 4.07 8.53
C LEU A 62 -22.99 4.74 8.19
N PRO A 63 -23.56 5.62 9.03
CA PRO A 63 -24.82 6.29 8.72
C PRO A 63 -24.73 7.28 7.55
N ALA A 64 -23.55 7.83 7.26
CA ALA A 64 -23.34 8.81 6.19
C ALA A 64 -23.39 8.18 4.79
N LEU A 65 -23.01 6.91 4.66
CA LEU A 65 -23.07 6.15 3.41
C LEU A 65 -24.53 5.88 3.03
N ARG A 66 -24.93 6.18 1.80
CA ARG A 66 -26.31 5.95 1.31
C ARG A 66 -26.47 4.59 0.65
N ASP A 67 -25.45 4.12 -0.06
CA ASP A 67 -25.50 2.84 -0.78
C ASP A 67 -25.35 1.67 0.22
N PRO A 68 -26.28 0.69 0.22
CA PRO A 68 -26.11 -0.54 0.99
C PRO A 68 -24.82 -1.32 0.68
N ALA A 69 -24.31 -1.26 -0.55
CA ALA A 69 -23.08 -1.91 -0.97
C ALA A 69 -21.85 -1.29 -0.29
N ASP A 70 -21.76 0.05 -0.26
CA ASP A 70 -20.67 0.76 0.42
C ASP A 70 -20.69 0.48 1.92
N ARG A 71 -21.87 0.49 2.54
CA ARG A 71 -22.02 0.11 3.96
C ARG A 71 -21.56 -1.32 4.23
N ARG A 72 -21.77 -2.24 3.27
CA ARG A 72 -21.30 -3.62 3.39
C ARG A 72 -19.78 -3.68 3.26
N LEU A 73 -19.21 -2.97 2.29
CA LEU A 73 -17.76 -2.91 2.09
C LEU A 73 -17.05 -2.32 3.32
N LEU A 74 -17.52 -1.20 3.86
CA LEU A 74 -16.95 -0.58 5.05
C LEU A 74 -16.96 -1.55 6.24
N ARG A 75 -18.05 -2.29 6.46
CA ARG A 75 -18.12 -3.30 7.54
C ARG A 75 -17.15 -4.46 7.32
N ILE A 76 -16.99 -4.93 6.09
CA ILE A 76 -16.04 -6.00 5.77
C ILE A 76 -14.62 -5.54 6.09
N CYS A 77 -14.26 -4.32 5.66
CA CYS A 77 -12.93 -3.79 5.92
C CYS A 77 -12.69 -3.56 7.42
N ALA A 78 -13.67 -3.00 8.13
CA ALA A 78 -13.61 -2.83 9.59
C ALA A 78 -13.46 -4.17 10.33
N SER A 79 -14.18 -5.21 9.92
CA SER A 79 -14.06 -6.54 10.51
C SER A 79 -12.65 -7.11 10.34
N ALA A 80 -12.10 -7.01 9.12
CA ALA A 80 -10.74 -7.49 8.85
C ALA A 80 -9.68 -6.76 9.69
N VAL A 81 -9.81 -5.43 9.85
CA VAL A 81 -8.91 -4.64 10.70
C VAL A 81 -9.06 -5.01 12.17
N ALA A 82 -10.28 -5.21 12.67
CA ALA A 82 -10.54 -5.59 14.05
C ALA A 82 -9.91 -6.94 14.44
N GLU A 83 -9.82 -7.88 13.50
CA GLU A 83 -9.15 -9.17 13.70
C GLU A 83 -7.61 -9.04 13.74
N LEU A 84 -7.04 -8.08 13.02
CA LEU A 84 -5.59 -7.96 12.83
C LEU A 84 -4.91 -6.90 13.72
N VAL A 85 -5.66 -5.92 14.23
CA VAL A 85 -5.11 -4.74 14.93
C VAL A 85 -4.20 -5.08 16.11
N GLY A 86 -4.47 -6.19 16.81
CA GLY A 86 -3.65 -6.66 17.95
C GLY A 86 -2.23 -7.10 17.58
N GLU A 87 -1.98 -7.38 16.30
CA GLU A 87 -0.70 -7.86 15.79
C GLU A 87 -0.17 -6.97 14.66
N ALA A 88 -0.44 -5.67 14.67
CA ALA A 88 -0.15 -4.74 13.57
C ALA A 88 1.32 -4.62 13.10
N GLY A 89 2.26 -5.38 13.65
CA GLY A 89 3.64 -5.45 13.17
C GLY A 89 4.50 -4.22 13.50
N ASP A 90 5.73 -4.24 13.01
CA ASP A 90 6.75 -3.23 13.30
C ASP A 90 7.67 -2.91 12.11
N ARG A 91 7.35 -3.39 10.90
CA ARG A 91 8.19 -3.18 9.72
C ARG A 91 8.10 -1.74 9.24
N LEU A 92 9.19 -1.26 8.63
CA LEU A 92 9.22 0.06 8.01
C LEU A 92 8.38 0.05 6.72
N LEU A 93 7.26 0.75 6.76
CA LEU A 93 6.38 0.94 5.63
C LEU A 93 6.66 2.27 4.93
N HIS A 94 6.45 2.29 3.62
CA HIS A 94 6.44 3.50 2.79
C HIS A 94 5.11 4.23 2.87
N TRP A 95 3.99 3.51 3.06
CA TRP A 95 2.60 3.99 3.08
C TRP A 95 2.02 4.44 1.75
N ASP A 96 2.85 5.01 0.87
CA ASP A 96 2.41 5.57 -0.42
C ASP A 96 3.26 5.09 -1.60
N LEU A 97 3.68 3.83 -1.59
CA LEU A 97 4.54 3.29 -2.65
C LEU A 97 3.71 2.89 -3.88
N HIS A 98 3.53 3.83 -4.80
CA HIS A 98 2.96 3.60 -6.13
C HIS A 98 3.99 3.91 -7.24
N TYR A 99 3.66 3.61 -8.49
CA TYR A 99 4.60 3.74 -9.60
C TYR A 99 5.16 5.16 -9.81
N ASP A 100 4.42 6.22 -9.48
CA ASP A 100 4.93 7.59 -9.64
C ASP A 100 5.88 8.01 -8.49
N ASN A 101 5.81 7.31 -7.34
CA ASN A 101 6.76 7.46 -6.23
C ASN A 101 8.00 6.56 -6.39
N VAL A 102 8.26 6.08 -7.60
CA VAL A 102 9.50 5.38 -7.96
C VAL A 102 10.09 6.04 -9.20
N LEU A 103 11.30 6.60 -9.08
CA LEU A 103 11.98 7.32 -10.16
C LEU A 103 13.29 6.64 -10.54
N ALA A 104 13.70 6.82 -11.80
CA ALA A 104 15.01 6.36 -12.25
C ALA A 104 16.15 7.16 -11.60
N GLY A 105 17.23 6.47 -11.25
CA GLY A 105 18.38 7.05 -10.56
C GLY A 105 19.72 6.61 -11.13
N GLN A 106 20.80 7.28 -10.71
CA GLN A 106 22.17 6.89 -11.07
C GLN A 106 22.78 5.92 -10.06
N ARG A 107 22.45 6.08 -8.77
CA ARG A 107 22.94 5.21 -7.69
C ARG A 107 22.39 3.79 -7.80
N GLU A 108 21.12 3.69 -8.12
CA GLU A 108 20.42 2.45 -8.45
C GLU A 108 19.45 2.74 -9.61
N PRO A 109 19.10 1.75 -10.44
CA PRO A 109 18.22 1.97 -11.59
C PRO A 109 16.87 2.59 -11.23
N TRP A 110 16.34 2.25 -10.03
CA TRP A 110 15.06 2.73 -9.53
C TRP A 110 15.15 3.00 -8.03
N LEU A 111 14.55 4.11 -7.58
CA LEU A 111 14.55 4.53 -6.19
C LEU A 111 13.14 4.97 -5.78
N ALA A 112 12.69 4.51 -4.61
CA ALA A 112 11.46 5.00 -3.99
C ALA A 112 11.68 6.40 -3.39
N ILE A 113 10.66 7.25 -3.50
CA ILE A 113 10.67 8.63 -3.01
C ILE A 113 9.40 8.95 -2.25
N ASP A 114 9.43 10.06 -1.51
CA ASP A 114 8.29 10.62 -0.78
C ASP A 114 7.58 9.64 0.18
N PRO A 115 8.32 8.98 1.10
CA PRO A 115 7.71 8.08 2.06
C PRO A 115 6.91 8.84 3.11
N GLU A 116 5.77 8.26 3.52
CA GLU A 116 5.01 8.68 4.71
C GLU A 116 5.13 7.62 5.82
N PRO A 117 6.31 7.51 6.46
CA PRO A 117 6.72 6.31 7.18
C PRO A 117 5.73 5.90 8.27
N LEU A 118 5.56 4.59 8.38
CA LEU A 118 4.74 3.93 9.40
C LEU A 118 5.44 2.66 9.87
N ALA A 119 5.36 2.37 11.16
CA ALA A 119 5.70 1.07 11.73
C ALA A 119 4.48 0.15 11.65
N GLY A 120 4.55 -0.93 10.89
CA GLY A 120 3.38 -1.79 10.75
C GLY A 120 3.56 -3.07 9.95
N ASP A 121 2.42 -3.62 9.53
CA ASP A 121 2.35 -4.83 8.73
C ASP A 121 2.52 -4.49 7.24
N PRO A 122 3.43 -5.16 6.52
CA PRO A 122 3.67 -4.91 5.09
C PRO A 122 2.43 -5.07 4.20
N GLY A 123 1.43 -5.86 4.63
CA GLY A 123 0.18 -6.03 3.88
C GLY A 123 -0.57 -4.71 3.67
N PHE A 124 -0.40 -3.74 4.57
CA PHE A 124 -1.08 -2.43 4.47
C PHE A 124 -0.55 -1.59 3.30
N ASP A 125 0.72 -1.79 2.94
CA ASP A 125 1.42 -1.06 1.87
C ASP A 125 1.16 -1.64 0.47
N LEU A 126 0.37 -2.72 0.36
CA LEU A 126 0.12 -3.34 -0.95
C LEU A 126 -0.84 -2.51 -1.81
N TRP A 127 -1.81 -1.82 -1.22
CA TRP A 127 -2.86 -1.14 -1.99
C TRP A 127 -2.35 -0.05 -2.95
N PRO A 128 -1.44 0.87 -2.56
CA PRO A 128 -0.89 1.85 -3.51
C PRO A 128 -0.24 1.22 -4.76
N ALA A 129 0.40 0.07 -4.60
CA ALA A 129 0.96 -0.68 -5.72
C ALA A 129 -0.13 -1.37 -6.57
N LEU A 130 -1.17 -1.92 -5.95
CA LEU A 130 -2.29 -2.55 -6.64
C LEU A 130 -3.08 -1.55 -7.50
N ASP A 131 -3.24 -0.32 -7.01
CA ASP A 131 -3.99 0.77 -7.63
C ASP A 131 -3.18 1.52 -8.73
N SER A 132 -1.88 1.25 -8.83
CA SER A 132 -1.01 1.91 -9.81
C SER A 132 -1.46 1.66 -11.25
N ARG A 133 -1.55 2.72 -12.06
CA ARG A 133 -2.00 2.67 -13.47
C ARG A 133 -3.33 1.91 -13.64
N TRP A 134 -4.35 2.28 -12.86
CA TRP A 134 -5.65 1.60 -12.89
C TRP A 134 -6.29 1.51 -14.29
N ASP A 135 -6.05 2.48 -15.18
CA ASP A 135 -6.50 2.41 -16.58
C ASP A 135 -5.95 1.18 -17.33
N ALA A 136 -4.74 0.73 -16.99
CA ALA A 136 -4.19 -0.50 -17.57
C ALA A 136 -4.86 -1.75 -16.99
N VAL A 137 -5.29 -1.70 -15.72
CA VAL A 137 -6.06 -2.78 -15.07
C VAL A 137 -7.43 -2.91 -15.72
N THR A 138 -8.15 -1.80 -15.92
CA THR A 138 -9.47 -1.79 -16.57
C THR A 138 -9.39 -2.21 -18.04
N ALA A 139 -8.32 -1.82 -18.76
CA ALA A 139 -8.10 -2.23 -20.14
C ALA A 139 -7.95 -3.76 -20.33
N THR A 140 -7.70 -4.53 -19.26
CA THR A 140 -7.68 -6.02 -19.34
C THR A 140 -9.07 -6.64 -19.55
N GLY A 141 -10.13 -5.93 -19.19
CA GLY A 141 -11.51 -6.44 -19.19
C GLY A 141 -11.83 -7.48 -18.10
N ASP A 142 -10.89 -7.73 -17.18
CA ASP A 142 -11.05 -8.61 -16.00
C ASP A 142 -10.21 -8.06 -14.84
N GLU A 143 -10.70 -6.98 -14.21
CA GLU A 143 -9.99 -6.25 -13.16
C GLU A 143 -9.71 -7.14 -11.95
N ALA A 144 -10.64 -8.03 -11.62
CA ALA A 144 -10.49 -8.96 -10.52
C ALA A 144 -9.29 -9.89 -10.74
N ARG A 145 -9.16 -10.49 -11.93
CA ARG A 145 -7.99 -11.31 -12.26
C ARG A 145 -6.71 -10.49 -12.28
N ALA A 146 -6.74 -9.28 -12.82
CA ALA A 146 -5.57 -8.41 -12.87
C ALA A 146 -5.06 -8.05 -11.45
N VAL A 147 -5.95 -7.59 -10.56
CA VAL A 147 -5.63 -7.27 -9.17
C VAL A 147 -5.12 -8.50 -8.42
N LEU A 148 -5.78 -9.66 -8.56
CA LEU A 148 -5.34 -10.90 -7.92
C LEU A 148 -3.93 -11.29 -8.37
N ARG A 149 -3.64 -11.20 -9.67
CA ARG A 149 -2.30 -11.48 -10.21
C ARG A 149 -1.25 -10.54 -9.61
N ARG A 150 -1.55 -9.25 -9.51
CA ARG A 150 -0.63 -8.27 -8.91
C ARG A 150 -0.41 -8.55 -7.43
N PHE A 151 -1.47 -8.89 -6.72
CA PHE A 151 -1.42 -9.27 -5.31
C PHE A 151 -0.58 -10.53 -5.09
N ASP A 152 -0.71 -11.54 -5.96
CA ASP A 152 0.15 -12.75 -5.94
C ASP A 152 1.63 -12.36 -6.04
N VAL A 153 2.01 -11.59 -7.05
CA VAL A 153 3.40 -11.16 -7.27
C VAL A 153 3.95 -10.38 -6.06
N LEU A 154 3.17 -9.45 -5.50
CA LEU A 154 3.56 -8.67 -4.34
C LEU A 154 3.77 -9.56 -3.10
N THR A 155 2.79 -10.41 -2.78
CA THR A 155 2.88 -11.30 -1.60
C THR A 155 4.02 -12.30 -1.73
N GLU A 156 4.25 -12.86 -2.92
CA GLU A 156 5.36 -13.79 -3.17
C GLU A 156 6.73 -13.11 -3.06
N THR A 157 6.87 -11.92 -3.64
CA THR A 157 8.15 -11.18 -3.64
C THR A 157 8.51 -10.69 -2.25
N VAL A 158 7.53 -10.22 -1.49
CA VAL A 158 7.73 -9.70 -0.12
C VAL A 158 7.74 -10.83 0.92
N GLY A 159 7.22 -12.02 0.58
CA GLY A 159 7.18 -13.19 1.47
C GLY A 159 6.09 -13.11 2.54
N LEU A 160 4.90 -12.61 2.17
CA LEU A 160 3.78 -12.38 3.09
C LEU A 160 2.82 -13.57 3.16
N ASP A 161 2.24 -13.80 4.34
CA ASP A 161 1.05 -14.64 4.46
C ASP A 161 -0.10 -14.00 3.69
N ARG A 162 -0.68 -14.75 2.77
CA ARG A 162 -1.68 -14.23 1.81
C ARG A 162 -2.95 -13.75 2.50
N GLN A 163 -3.44 -14.50 3.49
CA GLN A 163 -4.69 -14.16 4.17
C GLN A 163 -4.51 -12.88 4.97
N ARG A 164 -3.42 -12.80 5.72
CA ARG A 164 -3.05 -11.63 6.50
C ARG A 164 -2.80 -10.39 5.64
N ALA A 165 -2.08 -10.55 4.53
CA ALA A 165 -1.88 -9.48 3.56
C ALA A 165 -3.22 -8.96 3.01
N GLY A 166 -4.15 -9.85 2.67
CA GLY A 166 -5.47 -9.47 2.20
C GLY A 166 -6.27 -8.67 3.23
N GLY A 167 -6.20 -9.05 4.50
CA GLY A 167 -6.85 -8.31 5.59
C GLY A 167 -6.26 -6.92 5.79
N TRP A 168 -4.94 -6.74 5.70
CA TRP A 168 -4.33 -5.42 5.78
C TRP A 168 -4.53 -4.56 4.52
N THR A 169 -4.63 -5.15 3.33
CA THR A 169 -5.08 -4.44 2.12
C THR A 169 -6.50 -3.90 2.29
N LEU A 170 -7.41 -4.69 2.88
CA LEU A 170 -8.74 -4.20 3.26
C LEU A 170 -8.66 -3.09 4.31
N GLY A 171 -7.68 -3.14 5.22
CA GLY A 171 -7.41 -2.05 6.15
C GLY A 171 -7.01 -0.75 5.48
N ARG A 172 -6.22 -0.79 4.41
CA ARG A 172 -5.92 0.41 3.61
C ARG A 172 -7.13 0.90 2.82
N ILE A 173 -7.98 0.00 2.33
CA ILE A 173 -9.26 0.38 1.72
C ILE A 173 -10.16 1.07 2.77
N LEU A 174 -10.24 0.55 4.00
CA LEU A 174 -10.98 1.21 5.08
C LEU A 174 -10.51 2.64 5.27
N GLN A 175 -9.20 2.85 5.37
CA GLN A 175 -8.61 4.18 5.50
C GLN A 175 -9.06 5.14 4.40
N ASN A 176 -9.07 4.68 3.15
CA ASN A 176 -9.45 5.52 2.00
C ASN A 176 -10.95 5.85 1.95
N THR A 177 -11.77 5.15 2.75
CA THR A 177 -13.23 5.31 2.79
C THR A 177 -13.75 6.09 4.00
N LEU A 178 -12.89 6.36 4.99
CA LEU A 178 -13.19 7.15 6.19
C LEU A 178 -12.84 8.63 5.96
#